data_AF-A0AA43UHV7-F1
#
_entry.id   AF-A0AA43UHV7-F1
#
_cell.length_a   1.000
_cell.length_b   1.000
_cell.length_c   1.000
_cell.angle_alpha   90.00
_cell.angle_beta   90.00
_cell.angle_gamma   90.00
#
_symmetry.space_group_name_H-M   'P 1'
#
loop_
_entity.id
_entity.type
_entity.pdbx_description
1 polymer ?
#
loop_
_entity_poly.entity_id
_entity_poly.type
_entity_poly.pdbx_seq_one_letter_code
_entity_poly.pdbx_strand_id
1 'polypeptide(L)'
;MKVVLRPHHMISLAGYIVELRVPFRNLIVVNTSDEEVKLEVPVLTEDWIEDHRALGLDVTPVYDNDNFLAMYQKAKMQLEQSK
;
A
#
# COMPACT_ATOMS: atom_id res chain seq x y z
N MET A 1 16.61 -2.18 0.33
CA MET A 1 16.39 -0.71 0.33
C MET A 1 15.12 -0.44 1.12
N LYS A 2 15.04 0.64 1.92
CA LYS A 2 13.87 0.97 2.76
C LYS A 2 13.34 2.37 2.43
N VAL A 3 12.04 2.59 2.59
CA VAL A 3 11.35 3.88 2.38
C VAL A 3 10.61 4.26 3.66
N VAL A 4 10.56 5.56 3.98
CA VAL A 4 9.81 6.07 5.14
C VAL A 4 8.44 6.57 4.66
N LEU A 5 7.36 6.01 5.20
CA LEU A 5 6.00 6.50 5.01
C LEU A 5 5.61 7.38 6.20
N ARG A 6 5.45 8.67 5.93
CA ARG A 6 5.13 9.68 6.95
C ARG A 6 3.72 9.48 7.53
N PRO A 7 3.45 10.01 8.73
CA PRO A 7 2.11 10.04 9.31
C PRO A 7 1.09 10.61 8.33
N HIS A 8 -0.08 9.99 8.21
CA HIS A 8 -1.18 10.45 7.35
C HIS A 8 -0.82 10.65 5.88
N HIS A 9 0.08 9.82 5.35
CA HIS A 9 0.44 9.81 3.93
C HIS A 9 0.15 8.46 3.27
N MET A 10 0.00 8.50 1.95
CA MET A 10 -0.25 7.34 1.10
C MET A 10 0.79 7.27 -0.01
N ILE A 11 1.16 6.05 -0.40
CA ILE A 11 2.02 5.76 -1.55
C ILE A 11 1.43 4.60 -2.38
N SER A 12 1.58 4.67 -3.70
CA SER A 12 1.33 3.54 -4.59
C SER A 12 2.66 2.86 -4.90
N LEU A 13 2.72 1.55 -4.68
CA LEU A 13 3.89 0.73 -4.99
C LEU A 13 3.58 -0.23 -6.15
N ALA A 14 4.63 -0.55 -6.93
CA ALA A 14 4.66 -1.47 -8.08
C ALA A 14 4.16 -0.96 -9.45
N GLY A 15 4.73 0.15 -9.93
CA GLY A 15 4.78 0.43 -11.38
C GLY A 15 5.75 -0.52 -12.11
N TYR A 16 5.36 -1.80 -12.28
CA TYR A 16 6.00 -2.89 -13.03
C TYR A 16 7.52 -2.86 -13.25
N ILE A 17 8.25 -3.74 -12.55
CA ILE A 17 8.87 -4.95 -13.13
C ILE A 17 8.73 -6.06 -12.07
N VAL A 18 7.95 -7.10 -12.38
CA VAL A 18 7.85 -8.31 -11.55
C VAL A 18 8.21 -9.47 -12.46
N GLU A 19 9.30 -10.17 -12.16
CA GLU A 19 9.70 -11.39 -12.89
C GLU A 19 8.83 -12.60 -12.51
N LEU A 20 8.00 -12.44 -11.47
CA LEU A 20 7.13 -13.47 -10.89
C LEU A 20 5.65 -13.14 -11.14
N ARG A 21 4.83 -14.16 -11.35
CA ARG A 21 3.37 -14.02 -11.37
C ARG A 21 2.86 -13.93 -9.95
N VAL A 22 2.24 -12.81 -9.62
CA VAL A 22 1.61 -12.52 -8.33
C VAL A 22 0.15 -12.13 -8.59
N PRO A 23 -0.78 -12.38 -7.67
CA PRO A 23 -2.20 -12.22 -7.95
C PRO A 23 -2.64 -10.75 -8.10
N PHE A 24 -1.83 -9.79 -7.67
CA PHE A 24 -2.12 -8.35 -7.72
C PHE A 24 -1.10 -7.55 -8.51
N ARG A 25 -1.57 -6.45 -9.11
CA ARG A 25 -0.84 -5.56 -10.01
C ARG A 25 -0.12 -4.42 -9.29
N ASN A 26 -0.76 -3.85 -8.26
CA ASN A 26 -0.23 -2.76 -7.44
C ASN A 26 -0.61 -2.94 -5.97
N LEU A 27 0.09 -2.21 -5.10
CA LEU A 27 -0.28 -2.04 -3.69
C LEU A 27 -0.54 -0.56 -3.42
N ILE A 28 -1.69 -0.27 -2.81
CA ILE A 28 -1.97 1.03 -2.21
C ILE A 28 -1.66 0.89 -0.71
N VAL A 29 -0.71 1.68 -0.21
CA VAL A 29 -0.28 1.65 1.19
C VAL A 29 -0.59 2.99 1.82
N VAL A 30 -1.35 2.96 2.91
CA VAL A 30 -1.79 4.15 3.66
C VAL A 30 -1.31 4.04 5.10
N ASN A 31 -0.61 5.07 5.58
CA ASN A 31 -0.31 5.23 6.99
C ASN A 31 -1.37 6.09 7.65
N THR A 32 -2.25 5.45 8.43
CA THR A 32 -3.32 6.11 9.20
C THR A 32 -2.88 6.52 10.61
N SER A 33 -1.64 6.20 11.00
CA SER A 33 -1.11 6.51 12.33
C SER A 33 -0.43 7.88 12.38
N ASP A 34 -0.19 8.35 13.61
CA ASP A 34 0.56 9.58 13.91
C ASP A 34 2.09 9.39 13.88
N GLU A 35 2.57 8.17 13.66
CA GLU A 35 3.99 7.82 13.66
C GLU A 35 4.52 7.51 12.25
N GLU A 36 5.81 7.72 12.02
CA GLU A 36 6.44 7.31 10.77
C GLU A 36 6.69 5.80 10.73
N VAL A 37 6.43 5.18 9.57
CA VAL A 37 6.67 3.75 9.41
C VAL A 37 7.74 3.53 8.35
N LYS A 38 8.78 2.78 8.70
CA LYS A 38 9.84 2.35 7.77
C LYS A 38 9.44 1.05 7.10
N LEU A 39 9.31 1.11 5.78
CA LEU A 39 8.89 -0.01 4.95
C LEU A 39 10.07 -0.56 4.16
N GLU A 40 10.10 -1.88 4.01
CA GLU A 40 10.99 -2.49 3.03
C GLU A 40 10.39 -2.35 1.62
N VAL A 41 11.25 -2.28 0.60
CA VAL A 41 10.77 -2.33 -0.79
C VAL A 41 9.95 -3.62 -0.97
N PRO A 42 8.71 -3.53 -1.48
CA PRO A 42 7.79 -4.65 -1.43
C PRO A 42 8.27 -5.81 -2.29
N VAL A 43 8.26 -7.00 -1.70
CA VAL A 43 8.13 -8.25 -2.44
C VAL A 43 6.64 -8.51 -2.51
N LEU A 44 6.08 -8.65 -3.72
CA LEU A 44 4.64 -8.78 -3.93
C LEU A 44 4.15 -10.18 -3.51
N THR A 45 4.14 -10.45 -2.21
CA THR A 45 3.63 -11.69 -1.59
C THR A 45 2.50 -11.38 -0.63
N GLU A 46 1.68 -12.39 -0.35
CA GLU A 46 0.61 -12.29 0.66
C GLU A 46 1.21 -12.04 2.05
N ASP A 47 2.30 -12.71 2.40
CA ASP A 47 3.00 -12.52 3.68
C ASP A 47 3.41 -11.05 3.91
N TRP A 48 3.92 -10.37 2.87
CA TRP A 48 4.31 -8.96 2.97
C TRP A 48 3.11 -8.07 3.32
N ILE A 49 1.94 -8.33 2.71
CA ILE A 49 0.71 -7.57 2.98
C ILE A 49 0.31 -7.73 4.43
N GLU A 50 0.33 -8.96 4.94
CA GLU A 50 -0.08 -9.26 6.32
C GLU A 50 0.89 -8.68 7.34
N ASP A 51 2.21 -8.81 7.11
CA ASP A 51 3.23 -8.20 7.97
C ASP A 51 3.04 -6.68 8.09
N HIS A 52 2.70 -6.02 6.98
CA HIS A 52 2.55 -4.57 6.95
C HIS A 52 1.22 -4.10 7.54
N ARG A 53 0.15 -4.90 7.40
CA ARG A 53 -1.10 -4.69 8.14
C ARG A 53 -0.91 -4.83 9.65
N ALA A 54 -0.07 -5.76 10.09
CA ALA A 54 0.27 -5.93 11.50
C ALA A 54 1.03 -4.72 12.09
N LEU A 55 1.70 -3.93 11.25
CA LEU A 55 2.32 -2.65 11.63
C LEU A 55 1.32 -1.48 11.71
N GLY A 56 0.02 -1.74 11.50
CA GLY A 56 -1.03 -0.72 11.55
C GLY A 56 -1.25 0.05 10.25
N LEU A 57 -0.65 -0.40 9.14
CA LEU A 57 -0.89 0.20 7.82
C LEU A 57 -2.14 -0.39 7.17
N ASP A 58 -2.89 0.43 6.44
CA ASP A 58 -3.90 -0.06 5.52
C ASP A 58 -3.24 -0.36 4.17
N VAL A 59 -3.21 -1.65 3.83
CA VAL A 59 -2.63 -2.16 2.58
C VAL A 59 -3.74 -2.80 1.75
N THR A 60 -4.00 -2.20 0.59
CA THR A 60 -5.00 -2.69 -0.35
C THR A 60 -4.32 -3.23 -1.62
N PRO A 61 -4.37 -4.56 -1.87
CA PRO A 61 -3.96 -5.12 -3.15
C PRO A 61 -4.93 -4.71 -4.26
N VAL A 62 -4.39 -4.37 -5.42
CA VAL A 62 -5.16 -4.01 -6.61
C VAL A 62 -4.94 -5.09 -7.66
N TYR A 63 -5.98 -5.87 -7.93
CA TYR A 63 -5.99 -7.01 -8.86
C TYR A 63 -6.20 -6.56 -10.31
N ASP A 64 -6.01 -7.47 -11.26
CA ASP A 64 -6.09 -7.16 -12.70
C ASP A 64 -7.44 -6.60 -13.14
N ASN A 65 -8.53 -7.05 -12.51
CA ASN A 65 -9.89 -6.61 -12.82
C ASN A 65 -10.31 -5.35 -12.05
N ASP A 66 -9.44 -4.82 -11.18
CA ASP A 66 -9.77 -3.68 -10.35
C ASP A 66 -9.53 -2.34 -11.04
N ASN A 67 -10.36 -1.35 -10.70
CA ASN A 67 -10.12 0.03 -11.09
C ASN A 67 -9.19 0.72 -10.07
N PHE A 68 -7.89 0.69 -10.37
CA PHE A 68 -6.86 1.34 -9.56
C PHE A 68 -7.21 2.80 -9.19
N LEU A 69 -7.64 3.61 -10.16
CA LEU A 69 -7.88 5.03 -9.93
C LEU A 69 -9.02 5.26 -8.94
N ALA A 70 -10.11 4.50 -9.08
CA ALA A 70 -11.24 4.59 -8.16
C ALA A 70 -10.85 4.16 -6.74
N MET A 71 -10.08 3.07 -6.61
CA MET A 71 -9.60 2.58 -5.31
C MET A 71 -8.65 3.56 -4.63
N TYR A 72 -7.73 4.14 -5.39
CA TYR A 72 -6.81 5.17 -4.90
C TYR A 72 -7.56 6.41 -4.40
N GLN A 73 -8.55 6.89 -5.17
CA GLN A 73 -9.38 8.02 -4.76
C GLN A 73 -10.18 7.71 -3.49
N LYS A 74 -10.72 6.50 -3.38
CA LYS A 74 -11.43 6.05 -2.16
C LYS A 74 -10.51 6.05 -0.94
N ALA A 75 -9.33 5.43 -1.05
CA ALA A 75 -8.36 5.39 0.04
C ALA A 75 -7.91 6.80 0.45
N LYS A 76 -7.70 7.69 -0.52
CA LYS A 76 -7.38 9.10 -0.26
C LYS A 76 -8.49 9.81 0.53
N MET A 77 -9.74 9.68 0.11
CA MET A 77 -10.87 10.31 0.81
C MET A 77 -11.00 9.80 2.26
N GLN A 78 -10.79 8.50 2.49
CA GLN A 78 -10.80 7.92 3.83
C GLN A 78 -9.67 8.49 4.71
N LEU A 79 -8.46 8.60 4.15
CA LEU A 79 -7.32 9.20 4.86
C LEU A 79 -7.53 10.69 5.19
N GLU A 80 -8.19 11.44 4.30
CA GLU A 80 -8.51 12.85 4.55
C GLU A 80 -9.56 13.02 5.66
N GLN A 81 -10.46 12.05 5.84
CA GLN A 81 -11.46 12.05 6.90
C GLN A 81 -10.91 11.60 8.26
N SER A 82 -9.76 10.91 8.30
CA SER A 82 -9.12 10.45 9.53
C SER A 82 -8.12 11.45 10.13
N LYS A 83 -7.91 12.59 9.47
CA LYS A 83 -7.15 13.75 9.99
C LYS A 83 -8.02 14.61 10.90
#